data_AF-A0A9N8HCF5-F1
#
_entry.id   AF-A0A9N8HCF5-F1
#
_cell.length_a   1.000
_cell.length_b   1.000
_cell.length_c   1.000
_cell.angle_alpha   90.00
_cell.angle_beta   90.00
_cell.angle_gamma   90.00
#
_symmetry.space_group_name_H-M   'P 1'
#
loop_
_entity.id
_entity.type
_entity.pdbx_description
1 polymer ?
#
loop_
_entity_poly.entity_id
_entity_poly.type
_entity_poly.pdbx_seq_one_letter_code
_entity_poly.pdbx_strand_id
1 'polypeptide(L)'
;MMRLRAFVSSSQKWCQGRVFSEVPSTGNSRSSWIWHLETHEQEDPVTAAARGLQALQEGLAASNNICPPHLIILQPQALKSVDDSLLYLREVLPIGAKFLEEHPSIGSFGRTNAHQKPLDTHVAGICQHFPHHSIEELASLLDVYLPTRLALSTANLGTTAAPNEDDWEAVMENTDLILCEKGNDKRVVDLWKNVWASQQMDECQDTFAICSNAEEKMELDRIFHEFTQQKG
;
A
#
# COMPACT_ATOMS: atom_id res chain seq x y z
N MET A 1 12.96 -15.59 4.37
CA MET A 1 13.63 -14.34 4.80
C MET A 1 12.90 -13.22 4.10
N MET A 2 12.29 -12.30 4.85
CA MET A 2 11.47 -11.22 4.29
C MET A 2 12.35 -10.24 3.48
N ARG A 3 11.83 -9.71 2.38
CA ARG A 3 12.52 -8.80 1.44
C ARG A 3 11.89 -7.41 1.46
N LEU A 4 12.73 -6.38 1.38
CA LEU A 4 12.26 -5.01 1.14
C LEU A 4 12.15 -4.78 -0.37
N ARG A 5 10.99 -4.32 -0.84
CA ARG A 5 10.80 -3.86 -2.22
C ARG A 5 10.52 -2.36 -2.22
N ALA A 6 11.58 -1.60 -2.52
CA ALA A 6 11.51 -0.15 -2.58
C ALA A 6 11.40 0.36 -4.02
N PHE A 7 10.39 1.19 -4.24
CA PHE A 7 10.05 1.77 -5.53
C PHE A 7 10.35 3.26 -5.48
N VAL A 8 10.97 3.79 -6.52
CA VAL A 8 11.22 5.23 -6.64
C VAL A 8 10.31 5.78 -7.74
N SER A 9 9.80 6.99 -7.53
CA SER A 9 8.99 7.68 -8.53
C SER A 9 9.71 7.75 -9.88
N SER A 10 9.22 6.98 -10.85
CA SER A 10 9.48 7.25 -12.27
C SER A 10 8.41 8.23 -12.74
N SER A 11 8.79 9.28 -13.45
CA SER A 11 7.92 10.38 -13.90
C SER A 11 6.81 9.98 -14.91
N GLN A 12 6.44 8.71 -14.99
CA GLN A 12 5.46 8.18 -15.92
C GLN A 12 4.04 8.25 -15.33
N LYS A 13 3.19 9.05 -15.96
CA LYS A 13 1.74 8.99 -15.79
C LYS A 13 1.17 7.95 -16.75
N TRP A 14 0.34 7.04 -16.24
CA TRP A 14 -0.31 6.02 -17.05
C TRP A 14 -1.75 5.79 -16.58
N CYS A 15 -2.69 5.80 -17.54
CA CYS A 15 -4.12 5.61 -17.30
C CYS A 15 -4.67 6.38 -16.09
N GLN A 16 -4.38 7.69 -16.01
CA GLN A 16 -4.78 8.60 -14.91
C GLN A 16 -4.07 8.41 -13.56
N GLY A 17 -3.20 7.40 -13.41
CA GLY A 17 -2.38 7.18 -12.21
C GLY A 17 -0.90 7.47 -12.42
N ARG A 18 -0.14 7.43 -11.32
CA ARG A 18 1.34 7.43 -11.31
C ARG A 18 1.84 6.00 -11.25
N VAL A 19 2.87 5.70 -12.02
CA VAL A 19 3.52 4.37 -12.01
C VAL A 19 4.87 4.48 -11.31
N PHE A 20 5.05 3.67 -10.28
CA PHE A 20 6.31 3.51 -9.57
C PHE A 20 6.95 2.20 -10.01
N SER A 21 8.18 2.26 -10.49
CA SER A 21 8.93 1.08 -10.90
C SER A 21 9.94 0.68 -9.82
N GLU A 22 10.10 -0.63 -9.64
CA GLU A 22 11.15 -1.15 -8.77
C GLU A 22 12.51 -0.79 -9.37
N VAL A 23 13.41 -0.26 -8.55
CA VAL A 23 14.79 0.00 -8.97
C VAL A 23 15.53 -1.33 -8.97
N PRO A 24 15.98 -1.88 -10.11
CA PRO A 24 16.62 -3.18 -10.15
C PRO A 24 17.94 -3.15 -9.36
N SER A 25 18.09 -4.02 -8.38
CA SER A 25 19.35 -4.19 -7.65
C SER A 25 20.44 -4.83 -8.52
N THR A 26 20.06 -5.63 -9.53
CA THR A 26 20.98 -6.44 -10.35
C THR A 26 20.49 -6.66 -11.78
N GLY A 27 20.29 -5.59 -12.57
CA GLY A 27 20.32 -5.59 -14.05
C GLY A 27 19.34 -6.47 -14.86
N ASN A 28 18.61 -7.39 -14.24
CA ASN A 28 17.67 -8.30 -14.87
C ASN A 28 16.47 -8.47 -13.94
N SER A 29 15.40 -7.71 -14.16
CA SER A 29 14.09 -8.10 -13.65
C SER A 29 13.00 -7.69 -14.63
N ARG A 30 11.97 -8.53 -14.72
CA ARG A 30 10.66 -8.09 -15.18
C ARG A 30 10.30 -6.91 -14.28
N SER A 31 10.07 -5.75 -14.88
CA SER A 31 9.76 -4.51 -14.17
C SER A 31 8.50 -4.73 -13.34
N SER A 32 8.68 -4.86 -12.02
CA SER A 32 7.58 -4.81 -11.08
C SER A 32 7.24 -3.35 -10.84
N TRP A 33 5.95 -3.07 -10.70
CA TRP A 33 5.49 -1.71 -10.52
C TRP A 33 4.27 -1.64 -9.62
N ILE A 34 4.13 -0.48 -9.00
CA ILE A 34 2.98 -0.09 -8.18
C ILE A 34 2.23 0.99 -8.96
N TRP A 35 0.91 0.83 -9.06
CA TRP A 35 0.06 1.82 -9.67
C TRP A 35 -0.64 2.63 -8.59
N HIS A 36 -0.51 3.95 -8.64
CA HIS A 36 -1.08 4.85 -7.65
C HIS A 36 -2.07 5.79 -8.32
N LEU A 37 -3.35 5.61 -8.00
CA LEU A 37 -4.42 6.52 -8.38
C LEU A 37 -4.72 7.49 -7.26
N GLU A 38 -4.50 8.76 -7.54
CA GLU A 38 -4.88 9.85 -6.66
C GLU A 38 -6.10 10.55 -7.27
N THR A 39 -7.19 10.67 -6.49
CA THR A 39 -8.38 11.39 -6.95
C THR A 39 -8.25 12.88 -6.66
N HIS A 40 -8.83 13.73 -7.48
CA HIS A 40 -8.83 15.18 -7.22
C HIS A 40 -9.85 15.55 -6.11
N GLU A 41 -9.59 16.61 -5.35
CA GLU A 41 -10.49 17.07 -4.26
C GLU A 41 -11.92 17.43 -4.74
N GLN A 42 -12.07 17.81 -6.01
CA GLN A 42 -13.36 18.23 -6.59
C GLN A 42 -14.14 17.08 -7.24
N GLU A 43 -13.56 15.89 -7.26
CA GLU A 43 -14.12 14.73 -7.94
C GLU A 43 -14.76 13.77 -6.93
N ASP A 44 -15.88 13.16 -7.31
CA ASP A 44 -16.47 12.07 -6.54
C ASP A 44 -15.47 10.89 -6.43
N PRO A 45 -15.02 10.53 -5.22
CA PRO A 45 -13.91 9.59 -5.05
C PRO A 45 -14.28 8.17 -5.51
N VAL A 46 -15.56 7.77 -5.40
CA VAL A 46 -16.05 6.47 -5.88
C VAL A 46 -15.98 6.38 -7.40
N THR A 47 -16.51 7.41 -8.08
CA THR A 47 -16.47 7.51 -9.55
C THR A 47 -15.04 7.55 -10.07
N ALA A 48 -14.15 8.30 -9.40
CA ALA A 48 -12.74 8.37 -9.75
C ALA A 48 -12.05 7.01 -9.61
N ALA A 49 -12.27 6.30 -8.50
CA ALA A 49 -11.72 4.96 -8.27
C ALA A 49 -12.21 3.96 -9.33
N ALA A 50 -13.53 3.92 -9.59
CA ALA A 50 -14.12 3.04 -10.59
C ALA A 50 -13.55 3.30 -12.00
N ARG A 51 -13.47 4.56 -12.40
CA ARG A 51 -12.90 4.95 -13.70
C ARG A 51 -11.42 4.60 -13.79
N GLY A 52 -10.66 4.83 -12.72
CA GLY A 52 -9.24 4.49 -12.69
C GLY A 52 -8.98 3.00 -12.83
N LEU A 53 -9.72 2.16 -12.09
CA LEU A 53 -9.62 0.70 -12.19
C LEU A 53 -10.05 0.20 -13.58
N GLN A 54 -11.10 0.78 -14.17
CA GLN A 54 -11.51 0.48 -15.54
C GLN A 54 -10.43 0.86 -16.56
N ALA A 55 -9.84 2.05 -16.44
CA ALA A 55 -8.76 2.49 -17.33
C ALA A 55 -7.51 1.61 -17.22
N LEU A 56 -7.20 1.14 -16.00
CA LEU A 56 -6.17 0.14 -15.75
C LEU A 56 -6.50 -1.18 -16.46
N GLN A 57 -7.73 -1.69 -16.30
CA GLN A 57 -8.20 -2.92 -16.96
C GLN A 57 -8.08 -2.84 -18.49
N GLU A 58 -8.56 -1.75 -19.09
CA GLU A 58 -8.45 -1.51 -20.54
C GLU A 58 -6.98 -1.42 -20.99
N GLY A 59 -6.14 -0.74 -20.21
CA GLY A 59 -4.70 -0.64 -20.48
C GLY A 59 -3.96 -1.98 -20.41
N LEU A 60 -4.34 -2.85 -19.47
CA LEU A 60 -3.79 -4.21 -19.35
C LEU A 60 -4.26 -5.10 -20.51
N ALA A 61 -5.53 -5.00 -20.93
CA ALA A 61 -6.07 -5.76 -22.05
C ALA A 61 -5.47 -5.33 -23.40
N ALA A 62 -5.17 -4.05 -23.57
CA ALA A 62 -4.63 -3.50 -24.81
C ALA A 62 -3.13 -3.80 -25.03
N SER A 63 -2.42 -4.26 -24.00
CA SER A 63 -0.97 -4.41 -24.06
C SER A 63 -0.51 -5.86 -23.90
N ASN A 64 0.02 -6.41 -24.99
CA ASN A 64 0.54 -7.79 -25.03
C ASN A 64 1.82 -8.01 -24.20
N ASN A 65 2.45 -6.95 -23.66
CA ASN A 65 3.76 -7.01 -23.01
C ASN A 65 3.81 -6.30 -21.63
N ILE A 66 2.68 -5.86 -21.08
CA ILE A 66 2.68 -5.22 -19.76
C ILE A 66 2.49 -6.28 -18.68
N CYS A 67 3.46 -6.35 -17.77
CA CYS A 67 3.29 -7.09 -16.52
C CYS A 67 2.21 -6.40 -15.69
N PRO A 68 1.26 -7.11 -15.07
CA PRO A 68 0.32 -6.51 -14.12
C PRO A 68 1.04 -5.78 -12.97
N PRO A 69 0.41 -4.74 -12.38
CA PRO A 69 0.95 -4.12 -11.17
C PRO A 69 0.96 -5.15 -10.04
N HIS A 70 1.94 -5.04 -9.15
CA HIS A 70 1.93 -5.82 -7.91
C HIS A 70 0.94 -5.25 -6.91
N LEU A 71 0.83 -3.93 -6.86
CA LEU A 71 -0.07 -3.26 -5.93
C LEU A 71 -0.73 -2.06 -6.60
N ILE A 72 -1.98 -1.82 -6.24
CA ILE A 72 -2.76 -0.65 -6.62
C ILE A 72 -3.00 0.17 -5.36
N ILE A 73 -2.74 1.46 -5.40
CA ILE A 73 -3.06 2.40 -4.33
C ILE A 73 -4.20 3.28 -4.81
N LEU A 74 -5.31 3.30 -4.07
CA LEU A 74 -6.37 4.28 -4.24
C LEU A 74 -6.23 5.32 -3.13
N GLN A 75 -6.02 6.57 -3.53
CA GLN A 75 -5.83 7.70 -2.63
C GLN A 75 -6.91 8.76 -2.87
N PRO A 76 -8.04 8.69 -2.15
CA PRO A 76 -9.09 9.70 -2.25
C PRO A 76 -8.72 10.98 -1.50
N GLN A 77 -8.48 12.09 -2.22
CA GLN A 77 -8.08 13.37 -1.60
C GLN A 77 -9.23 14.13 -0.91
N ALA A 78 -10.47 13.89 -1.34
CA ALA A 78 -11.62 14.61 -0.82
C ALA A 78 -12.07 14.14 0.58
N LEU A 79 -11.64 12.94 1.00
CA LEU A 79 -12.13 12.29 2.21
C LEU A 79 -11.36 12.77 3.44
N LYS A 80 -12.04 13.53 4.30
CA LYS A 80 -11.46 14.17 5.49
C LYS A 80 -12.11 13.74 6.80
N SER A 81 -13.12 12.86 6.73
CA SER A 81 -13.84 12.33 7.89
C SER A 81 -13.93 10.81 7.83
N VAL A 82 -14.08 10.18 8.99
CA VAL A 82 -14.30 8.72 9.10
C VAL A 82 -15.61 8.33 8.40
N ASP A 83 -16.70 9.06 8.62
CA ASP A 83 -18.01 8.75 8.04
C ASP A 83 -18.01 8.76 6.51
N ASP A 84 -17.41 9.80 5.90
CA ASP A 84 -17.30 9.86 4.44
C ASP A 84 -16.42 8.73 3.89
N SER A 85 -15.40 8.33 4.65
CA SER A 85 -14.51 7.23 4.28
C SER A 85 -15.18 5.87 4.39
N LEU A 86 -16.05 5.67 5.39
CA LEU A 86 -16.89 4.47 5.49
C LEU A 86 -17.88 4.38 4.33
N LEU A 87 -18.50 5.49 3.93
CA LEU A 87 -19.39 5.53 2.76
C LEU A 87 -18.62 5.21 1.47
N TYR A 88 -17.42 5.77 1.32
CA TYR A 88 -16.54 5.47 0.21
C TYR A 88 -16.15 3.99 0.16
N LEU A 89 -15.68 3.41 1.28
CA LEU A 89 -15.26 2.01 1.36
C LEU A 89 -16.41 1.05 1.04
N ARG A 90 -17.63 1.36 1.51
CA ARG A 90 -18.83 0.58 1.20
C ARG A 90 -19.02 0.36 -0.31
N GLU A 91 -18.77 1.39 -1.10
CA GLU A 91 -18.99 1.39 -2.54
C GLU A 91 -17.74 0.90 -3.31
N VAL A 92 -16.54 1.25 -2.86
CA VAL A 92 -15.30 0.93 -3.58
C VAL A 92 -14.80 -0.49 -3.33
N LEU A 93 -14.98 -1.07 -2.14
CA LEU A 93 -14.51 -2.43 -1.87
C LEU A 93 -15.13 -3.47 -2.82
N PRO A 94 -16.45 -3.47 -3.09
CA PRO A 94 -17.03 -4.38 -4.09
C PRO A 94 -16.48 -4.19 -5.51
N ILE A 95 -16.20 -2.94 -5.90
CA ILE A 95 -15.62 -2.61 -7.21
C ILE A 95 -14.20 -3.18 -7.31
N GLY A 96 -13.39 -2.96 -6.28
CA GLY A 96 -12.03 -3.49 -6.20
C GLY A 96 -11.98 -5.01 -6.19
N ALA A 97 -12.87 -5.67 -5.44
CA ALA A 97 -12.98 -7.12 -5.41
C ALA A 97 -13.29 -7.69 -6.81
N LYS A 98 -14.29 -7.13 -7.50
CA LYS A 98 -14.65 -7.53 -8.86
C LYS A 98 -13.46 -7.37 -9.82
N PHE A 99 -12.76 -6.25 -9.76
CA PHE A 99 -11.58 -6.02 -10.59
C PHE A 99 -10.50 -7.10 -10.38
N LEU A 100 -10.24 -7.49 -9.13
CA LEU A 100 -9.24 -8.50 -8.80
C LEU A 100 -9.67 -9.92 -9.22
N GLU A 101 -10.95 -10.24 -9.12
CA GLU A 101 -11.50 -11.51 -9.66
C GLU A 101 -11.30 -11.63 -11.18
N GLU A 102 -11.40 -10.52 -11.90
CA GLU A 102 -11.17 -10.46 -13.35
C GLU A 102 -9.68 -10.49 -13.73
N HIS A 103 -8.79 -10.16 -12.79
CA HIS A 103 -7.33 -10.08 -12.99
C HIS A 103 -6.55 -10.85 -11.91
N PRO A 104 -6.62 -12.20 -11.88
CA PRO A 104 -5.96 -13.01 -10.85
C PRO A 104 -4.44 -12.86 -10.81
N SER A 105 -3.84 -12.30 -11.87
CA SER A 105 -2.41 -11.99 -11.93
C SER A 105 -1.99 -10.74 -11.15
N ILE A 106 -2.94 -9.93 -10.66
CA ILE A 106 -2.70 -8.76 -9.77
C ILE A 106 -2.74 -9.19 -8.28
N GLY A 107 -2.85 -10.50 -8.01
CA GLY A 107 -2.87 -11.07 -6.66
C GLY A 107 -4.26 -11.57 -6.25
N SER A 108 -4.30 -12.50 -5.28
CA SER A 108 -5.53 -13.00 -4.67
C SER A 108 -5.83 -12.25 -3.37
N PHE A 109 -7.11 -11.87 -3.16
CA PHE A 109 -7.59 -11.31 -1.90
C PHE A 109 -7.42 -12.32 -0.74
N GLY A 110 -6.89 -11.86 0.39
CA GLY A 110 -6.95 -12.56 1.68
C GLY A 110 -5.73 -13.44 2.01
N ARG A 111 -4.94 -13.02 3.00
CA ARG A 111 -3.92 -13.89 3.62
C ARG A 111 -4.61 -15.04 4.34
N THR A 112 -3.93 -16.17 4.48
CA THR A 112 -4.18 -17.11 5.57
C THR A 112 -2.89 -17.59 6.21
N ASN A 113 -2.99 -17.90 7.49
CA ASN A 113 -1.91 -17.82 8.47
C ASN A 113 -1.23 -19.18 8.74
N ALA A 114 -0.48 -19.26 9.85
CA ALA A 114 0.27 -20.42 10.35
C ALA A 114 -0.54 -21.72 10.56
N HIS A 115 -1.86 -21.72 10.30
CA HIS A 115 -2.75 -22.89 10.38
C HIS A 115 -3.29 -23.37 9.02
N GLN A 116 -2.58 -23.08 7.92
CA GLN A 116 -2.68 -23.76 6.62
C GLN A 116 -3.96 -23.51 5.80
N LYS A 117 -4.24 -22.24 5.52
CA LYS A 117 -5.04 -21.84 4.34
C LYS A 117 -4.21 -20.79 3.54
N PRO A 118 -4.48 -20.51 2.26
CA PRO A 118 -3.51 -19.88 1.34
C PRO A 118 -2.89 -18.54 1.79
N LEU A 119 -1.56 -18.47 1.73
CA LEU A 119 -0.75 -17.24 1.71
C LEU A 119 0.27 -17.31 0.56
N ASP A 120 -0.17 -17.73 -0.62
CA ASP A 120 0.77 -18.00 -1.72
C ASP A 120 0.96 -16.75 -2.58
N THR A 121 2.04 -16.03 -2.26
CA THR A 121 2.64 -14.89 -2.99
C THR A 121 1.93 -13.53 -2.89
N HIS A 122 2.35 -12.80 -1.86
CA HIS A 122 2.44 -11.34 -1.79
C HIS A 122 1.16 -10.53 -1.55
N VAL A 123 1.38 -9.50 -0.73
CA VAL A 123 0.73 -8.19 -0.62
C VAL A 123 0.46 -7.61 -2.02
N ALA A 124 -0.52 -8.19 -2.71
CA ALA A 124 -0.87 -7.85 -4.06
C ALA A 124 -2.39 -7.69 -4.14
N GLY A 125 -2.82 -6.52 -4.60
CA GLY A 125 -4.20 -6.09 -4.48
C GLY A 125 -4.33 -4.58 -4.42
N ILE A 126 -5.41 -4.13 -3.77
CA ILE A 126 -5.77 -2.72 -3.68
C ILE A 126 -5.60 -2.24 -2.24
N CYS A 127 -4.68 -1.30 -2.04
CA CYS A 127 -4.52 -0.53 -0.81
C CYS A 127 -5.30 0.77 -0.86
N GLN A 128 -5.82 1.16 0.29
CA GLN A 128 -6.43 2.46 0.50
C GLN A 128 -5.43 3.37 1.23
N HIS A 129 -5.22 4.58 0.72
CA HIS A 129 -4.44 5.60 1.42
C HIS A 129 -5.35 6.76 1.79
N PHE A 130 -5.56 6.96 3.09
CA PHE A 130 -6.32 8.09 3.63
C PHE A 130 -5.36 9.08 4.29
N PRO A 131 -4.77 10.06 3.56
CA PRO A 131 -3.72 10.93 4.08
C PRO A 131 -4.19 11.91 5.16
N HIS A 132 -5.50 12.03 5.36
CA HIS A 132 -6.12 12.95 6.32
C HIS A 132 -6.56 12.28 7.61
N HIS A 133 -6.38 10.96 7.73
CA HIS A 133 -6.84 10.18 8.87
C HIS A 133 -5.69 9.83 9.81
N SER A 134 -5.91 9.98 11.11
CA SER A 134 -4.99 9.49 12.15
C SER A 134 -5.02 7.96 12.25
N ILE A 135 -4.10 7.39 13.04
CA ILE A 135 -4.11 5.94 13.32
C ILE A 135 -5.44 5.48 13.94
N GLU A 136 -5.99 6.23 14.91
CA GLU A 136 -7.25 5.89 15.57
C GLU A 136 -8.44 5.94 14.59
N GLU A 137 -8.45 6.93 13.70
CA GLU A 137 -9.45 7.03 12.66
C GLU A 137 -9.34 5.89 11.64
N LEU A 138 -8.11 5.50 11.27
CA LEU A 138 -7.87 4.34 10.40
C LEU A 138 -8.30 3.04 11.07
N ALA A 139 -8.00 2.83 12.36
CA ALA A 139 -8.46 1.67 13.12
C ALA A 139 -9.99 1.57 13.12
N SER A 140 -10.67 2.71 13.31
CA SER A 140 -12.14 2.79 13.23
C SER A 140 -12.70 2.37 11.87
N LEU A 141 -11.98 2.63 10.77
CA LEU A 141 -12.37 2.15 9.43
C LEU A 141 -12.20 0.63 9.30
N LEU A 142 -11.11 0.09 9.85
CA LEU A 142 -10.82 -1.34 9.83
C LEU A 142 -11.89 -2.13 10.59
N ASP A 143 -12.33 -1.65 11.76
CA ASP A 143 -13.38 -2.30 12.56
C ASP A 143 -14.68 -2.56 11.79
N VAL A 144 -15.02 -1.70 10.84
CA VAL A 144 -16.25 -1.81 10.04
C VAL A 144 -16.04 -2.65 8.78
N TYR A 145 -14.91 -2.48 8.10
CA TYR A 145 -14.68 -3.05 6.76
C TYR A 145 -13.43 -3.92 6.67
N LEU A 146 -13.31 -4.96 7.50
CA LEU A 146 -12.31 -6.00 7.26
C LEU A 146 -12.67 -6.90 6.05
N PRO A 147 -11.69 -7.34 5.23
CA PRO A 147 -10.28 -6.95 5.26
C PRO A 147 -9.99 -5.75 4.35
N THR A 148 -9.87 -4.54 4.91
CA THR A 148 -9.37 -3.35 4.20
C THR A 148 -7.85 -3.29 4.35
N ARG A 149 -7.15 -3.09 3.23
CA ARG A 149 -5.68 -2.98 3.20
C ARG A 149 -5.28 -1.53 3.12
N LEU A 150 -4.27 -1.14 3.88
CA LEU A 150 -3.83 0.24 4.02
C LEU A 150 -2.48 0.47 3.35
N ALA A 151 -2.32 1.67 2.80
CA ALA A 151 -1.03 2.29 2.59
C ALA A 151 -0.89 3.43 3.60
N LEU A 152 0.21 3.46 4.34
CA LEU A 152 0.47 4.48 5.37
C LEU A 152 1.51 5.48 4.94
N SER A 153 1.35 6.71 5.41
CA SER A 153 2.35 7.76 5.30
C SER A 153 2.61 8.39 6.67
N THR A 154 3.59 9.28 6.74
CA THR A 154 3.82 10.10 7.94
C THR A 154 2.66 11.01 8.31
N ALA A 155 1.78 11.33 7.36
CA ALA A 155 0.60 12.13 7.64
C ALA A 155 -0.36 11.42 8.61
N ASN A 156 -0.40 10.09 8.58
CA ASN A 156 -1.25 9.28 9.44
C ASN A 156 -0.81 9.25 10.91
N LEU A 157 0.46 9.61 11.19
CA LEU A 157 1.01 9.57 12.54
C LEU A 157 0.56 10.73 13.43
N GLY A 158 -0.16 11.71 12.88
CA GLY A 158 -0.69 12.86 13.63
C GLY A 158 0.37 13.68 14.37
N THR A 159 -0.10 14.64 15.18
CA THR A 159 0.74 15.43 16.11
C THR A 159 0.31 15.28 17.57
N THR A 160 -0.72 14.49 17.86
CA THR A 160 -1.40 14.46 19.16
C THR A 160 -1.63 13.04 19.64
N ALA A 161 -1.22 12.78 20.89
CA ALA A 161 -1.30 11.54 21.67
C ALA A 161 -0.74 10.29 20.98
N ALA A 162 0.01 9.47 21.71
CA ALA A 162 0.33 8.14 21.18
C ALA A 162 -0.99 7.36 21.04
N PRO A 163 -1.29 6.78 19.87
CA PRO A 163 -2.45 5.93 19.69
C PRO A 163 -2.42 4.79 20.73
N ASN A 164 -3.58 4.25 21.06
CA ASN A 164 -3.61 3.07 21.90
C ASN A 164 -2.92 1.89 21.17
N GLU A 165 -2.42 0.92 21.95
CA GLU A 165 -1.61 -0.17 21.41
C GLU A 165 -2.41 -1.06 20.44
N ASP A 166 -3.70 -1.28 20.72
CA ASP A 166 -4.59 -2.13 19.91
C ASP A 166 -4.87 -1.51 18.53
N ASP A 167 -5.21 -0.21 18.45
CA ASP A 167 -5.43 0.54 17.22
C ASP A 167 -4.15 0.57 16.38
N TRP A 168 -3.01 0.76 17.04
CA TRP A 168 -1.71 0.74 16.39
C TRP A 168 -1.43 -0.63 15.77
N GLU A 169 -1.59 -1.71 16.54
CA GLU A 169 -1.40 -3.09 16.06
C GLU A 169 -2.31 -3.39 14.87
N ALA A 170 -3.62 -3.11 15.00
CA ALA A 170 -4.60 -3.35 13.94
C ALA A 170 -4.24 -2.62 12.63
N VAL A 171 -3.80 -1.37 12.72
CA VAL A 171 -3.38 -0.59 11.56
C VAL A 171 -2.07 -1.13 10.95
N MET A 172 -1.09 -1.53 11.77
CA MET A 172 0.16 -2.12 11.26
C MET A 172 -0.07 -3.46 10.54
N GLU A 173 -0.92 -4.33 11.10
CA GLU A 173 -1.26 -5.64 10.51
C GLU A 173 -1.97 -5.53 9.16
N ASN A 174 -2.79 -4.48 9.01
CA ASN A 174 -3.52 -4.23 7.77
C ASN A 174 -2.74 -3.33 6.80
N THR A 175 -1.51 -2.95 7.13
CA THR A 175 -0.67 -2.12 6.27
C THR A 175 0.22 -2.96 5.35
N ASP A 176 0.10 -2.66 4.08
CA ASP A 176 0.78 -3.37 2.99
C ASP A 176 1.91 -2.56 2.36
N LEU A 177 1.80 -1.24 2.47
CA LEU A 177 2.72 -0.31 1.85
C LEU A 177 2.96 0.90 2.72
N ILE A 178 4.21 1.38 2.72
CA ILE A 178 4.56 2.67 3.31
C ILE A 178 4.97 3.66 2.23
N LEU A 179 4.28 4.79 2.21
CA LEU A 179 4.58 5.98 1.41
C LEU A 179 5.58 6.84 2.19
N CYS A 180 6.83 6.84 1.75
CA CYS A 180 7.88 7.69 2.32
C CYS A 180 7.80 9.06 1.66
N GLU A 181 7.31 10.03 2.43
CA GLU A 181 7.29 11.43 2.04
C GLU A 181 8.63 12.10 2.39
N LYS A 182 8.94 13.19 1.69
CA LYS A 182 10.22 13.90 1.84
C LYS A 182 10.49 14.30 3.29
N GLY A 183 11.59 13.78 3.82
CA GLY A 183 12.14 14.21 5.10
C GLY A 183 12.82 13.06 5.82
N ASN A 184 13.96 13.34 6.43
CA ASN A 184 14.66 12.38 7.29
C ASN A 184 13.96 12.34 8.67
N ASP A 185 12.66 12.01 8.64
CA ASP A 185 11.82 12.03 9.80
C ASP A 185 11.96 10.70 10.53
N LYS A 186 12.44 10.75 11.77
CA LYS A 186 12.52 9.60 12.68
C LYS A 186 11.18 8.84 12.74
N ARG A 187 10.06 9.53 12.55
CA ARG A 187 8.71 8.94 12.49
C ARG A 187 8.53 7.97 11.33
N VAL A 188 9.14 8.21 10.16
CA VAL A 188 9.15 7.25 9.03
C VAL A 188 9.85 5.97 9.45
N VAL A 189 11.03 6.10 10.05
CA VAL A 189 11.83 4.95 10.51
C VAL A 189 11.06 4.13 11.53
N ASP A 190 10.40 4.78 12.49
CA ASP A 190 9.63 4.08 13.51
C ASP A 190 8.36 3.43 12.92
N LEU A 191 7.67 4.07 11.98
CA LEU A 191 6.58 3.44 11.22
C LEU A 191 7.05 2.18 10.49
N TRP A 192 8.18 2.28 9.78
CA TRP A 192 8.79 1.15 9.08
C TRP A 192 9.06 -0.04 9.98
N LYS A 193 9.63 0.21 11.17
CA LYS A 193 9.91 -0.85 12.15
C LYS A 193 8.66 -1.59 12.60
N ASN A 194 7.59 -0.85 12.85
CA ASN A 194 6.35 -1.41 13.38
C ASN A 194 5.60 -2.23 12.33
N VAL A 195 5.41 -1.69 11.12
CA VAL A 195 4.82 -2.44 9.99
C VAL A 195 5.65 -3.69 9.69
N TRP A 196 6.97 -3.55 9.64
CA TRP A 196 7.87 -4.68 9.42
C TRP A 196 7.72 -5.76 10.50
N ALA A 197 7.71 -5.38 11.78
CA ALA A 197 7.56 -6.33 12.88
C ALA A 197 6.24 -7.11 12.78
N SER A 198 5.14 -6.41 12.52
CA SER A 198 3.82 -7.01 12.31
C SER A 198 3.82 -7.97 11.12
N GLN A 199 4.31 -7.51 9.96
CA GLN A 199 4.39 -8.34 8.76
C GLN A 199 5.26 -9.60 8.94
N GLN A 200 6.32 -9.53 9.75
CA GLN A 200 7.12 -10.71 10.07
C GLN A 200 6.37 -11.72 10.93
N MET A 201 5.54 -11.28 11.89
CA MET A 201 4.71 -12.19 12.69
C MET A 201 3.73 -12.95 11.80
N ASP A 202 3.25 -12.31 10.74
CA ASP A 202 2.40 -12.92 9.72
C ASP A 202 3.16 -13.69 8.62
N GLU A 203 4.48 -13.88 8.77
CA GLU A 203 5.33 -14.57 7.80
C GLU A 203 5.29 -13.95 6.38
N CYS A 204 5.14 -12.63 6.28
CA CYS A 204 5.28 -11.90 5.02
C CYS A 204 6.60 -12.23 4.33
N GLN A 205 6.55 -12.33 3.01
CA GLN A 205 7.75 -12.47 2.19
C GLN A 205 8.28 -11.13 1.71
N ASP A 206 7.43 -10.12 1.51
CA ASP A 206 7.83 -8.80 1.04
C ASP A 206 7.12 -7.68 1.83
N THR A 207 7.82 -6.56 2.02
CA THR A 207 7.27 -5.26 2.47
C THR A 207 7.50 -4.21 1.38
N PHE A 208 6.48 -3.41 1.08
CA PHE A 208 6.53 -2.44 -0.02
C PHE A 208 6.76 -1.01 0.49
N ALA A 209 7.74 -0.33 -0.13
CA ALA A 209 8.04 1.08 0.11
C ALA A 209 7.87 1.87 -1.17
N ILE A 210 7.27 3.06 -1.09
CA ILE A 210 7.49 4.09 -2.12
C ILE A 210 8.39 5.16 -1.52
N CYS A 211 9.54 5.38 -2.16
CA CYS A 211 10.50 6.42 -1.82
C CYS A 211 10.36 7.59 -2.80
N SER A 212 10.47 8.80 -2.29
CA SER A 212 10.47 10.02 -3.11
C SER A 212 11.78 10.19 -3.88
N ASN A 213 12.89 9.62 -3.40
CA ASN A 213 14.20 9.69 -4.04
C ASN A 213 15.12 8.50 -3.67
N ALA A 214 16.31 8.47 -4.27
CA ALA A 214 17.29 7.41 -4.03
C ALA A 214 17.94 7.44 -2.64
N GLU A 215 18.07 8.62 -2.02
CA GLU A 215 18.65 8.76 -0.68
C GLU A 215 17.76 8.11 0.37
N GLU A 216 16.44 8.35 0.31
CA GLU A 216 15.44 7.69 1.15
C GLU A 216 15.47 6.17 0.97
N LYS A 217 15.59 5.69 -0.28
CA LYS A 217 15.74 4.26 -0.54
C LYS A 217 17.00 3.69 0.14
N MET A 218 18.15 4.38 0.00
CA MET A 218 19.40 3.93 0.63
C MET A 218 19.28 3.87 2.16
N GLU A 219 18.57 4.82 2.75
CA GLU A 219 18.32 4.84 4.20
C GLU A 219 17.41 3.69 4.63
N LEU A 220 16.34 3.40 3.89
CA LEU A 220 15.52 2.20 4.14
C LEU A 220 16.31 0.91 3.97
N ASP A 221 17.16 0.82 2.95
CA ASP A 221 18.05 -0.34 2.75
C ASP A 221 19.01 -0.50 3.95
N ARG A 222 19.53 0.61 4.51
CA ARG A 222 20.36 0.60 5.73
C ARG A 222 19.58 0.11 6.94
N ILE A 223 18.40 0.67 7.19
CA ILE A 223 17.52 0.28 8.29
C ILE A 223 17.19 -1.21 8.21
N PHE A 224 16.78 -1.67 7.01
CA PHE A 224 16.52 -3.07 6.74
C PHE A 224 17.73 -3.97 7.05
N HIS A 225 18.93 -3.54 6.66
CA HIS A 225 20.15 -4.29 6.95
C HIS A 225 20.43 -4.40 8.45
N GLU A 226 20.26 -3.32 9.21
CA GLU A 226 20.42 -3.32 10.67
C GLU A 226 19.43 -4.27 11.34
N PHE A 227 18.16 -4.28 10.91
CA PHE A 227 17.14 -5.17 11.45
C PHE A 227 17.42 -6.65 11.16
N THR A 228 17.91 -6.96 9.96
CA THR A 228 18.24 -8.34 9.60
C THR A 228 19.47 -8.86 10.33
N GLN A 229 20.43 -8.00 10.67
CA GLN A 229 21.61 -8.38 11.45
C GLN A 229 21.33 -8.57 12.94
N GLN A 230 20.43 -7.80 13.54
CA GLN A 230 20.09 -7.93 14.97
C GLN A 230 19.38 -9.25 15.33
N LYS A 231 18.90 -10.00 14.34
CA LYS A 231 18.21 -11.29 14.52
C LYS A 231 19.10 -12.52 14.24
N GLY A 232 20.38 -12.33 13.90
CA GLY A 232 21.38 -13.40 13.81
C GLY A 232 22.14 -13.58 15.11
#